data_AF-A0A7K2JXP7-F1
#
_entry.id   AF-A0A7K2JXP7-F1
#
_cell.length_a   1.000
_cell.length_b   1.000
_cell.length_c   1.000
_cell.angle_alpha   90.00
_cell.angle_beta   90.00
_cell.angle_gamma   90.00
#
_symmetry.space_group_name_H-M   'P 1'
#
loop_
_entity.id
_entity.type
_entity.pdbx_description
1 polymer ?
#
loop_
_entity_poly.entity_id
_entity_poly.type
_entity_poly.pdbx_seq_one_letter_code
_entity_poly.pdbx_strand_id
1 'polypeptide(L)'
;MADGENTESRGKPSDAHVPVADSSEPGDVRIDIELRDGLPGGRAFIAVEQEGAVTWLADRRKVPAQVIGDLLTEMRGMVRKKGWVQNWPGAS
;
A
#
# COMPACT_ATOMS: atom_id res chain seq x y z
N MET A 1 1.44 -51.31 -3.09
CA MET A 1 2.82 -50.87 -3.44
C MET A 1 2.71 -49.77 -4.47
N ALA A 2 3.65 -48.81 -4.39
CA ALA A 2 3.80 -47.57 -5.16
C ALA A 2 3.16 -46.34 -4.52
N ASP A 3 3.96 -45.79 -3.62
CA ASP A 3 3.95 -44.47 -3.00
C ASP A 3 3.88 -43.33 -4.03
N GLY A 4 3.06 -42.33 -3.72
CA GLY A 4 2.94 -41.09 -4.48
C GLY A 4 3.21 -39.89 -3.58
N GLU A 5 4.36 -39.90 -2.90
CA GLU A 5 4.90 -38.75 -2.19
C GLU A 5 5.37 -37.73 -3.24
N ASN A 6 4.72 -36.56 -3.31
CA ASN A 6 5.25 -35.45 -4.11
C ASN A 6 5.32 -34.17 -3.25
N THR A 7 6.41 -34.16 -2.49
CA THR A 7 7.22 -33.01 -2.05
C THR A 7 6.64 -31.60 -2.18
N GLU A 8 6.33 -31.07 -1.01
CA GLU A 8 6.17 -29.66 -0.64
C GLU A 8 7.38 -28.82 -1.10
N SER A 9 7.20 -28.02 -2.15
CA SER A 9 8.22 -27.08 -2.62
C SER A 9 8.22 -25.82 -1.76
N ARG A 10 9.16 -25.81 -0.81
CA ARG A 10 9.60 -24.67 0.00
C ARG A 10 10.14 -23.53 -0.89
N GLY A 11 9.26 -22.62 -1.30
CA GLY A 11 9.64 -21.32 -1.87
C GLY A 11 9.87 -20.29 -0.76
N LYS A 12 11.13 -19.86 -0.58
CA LYS A 12 11.50 -18.75 0.32
C LYS A 12 10.86 -17.43 -0.18
N PRO A 13 10.19 -16.60 0.64
CA PRO A 13 9.96 -15.22 0.25
C PRO A 13 11.27 -14.44 0.48
N SER A 14 12.02 -14.22 -0.60
CA SER A 14 13.06 -13.18 -0.63
C SER A 14 12.40 -11.86 -1.00
N ASP A 15 12.75 -10.84 -0.23
CA ASP A 15 12.54 -9.42 -0.48
C ASP A 15 11.07 -8.96 -0.58
N ALA A 16 10.68 -8.09 0.34
CA ALA A 16 9.33 -7.55 0.48
C ALA A 16 9.01 -6.55 -0.64
N HIS A 17 8.90 -7.02 -1.89
CA HIS A 17 8.21 -6.30 -2.95
C HIS A 17 6.81 -6.90 -3.08
N VAL A 18 5.84 -6.33 -2.36
CA VAL A 18 4.43 -6.70 -2.50
C VAL A 18 4.00 -6.27 -3.91
N PRO A 19 3.75 -7.20 -4.85
CA PRO A 19 3.22 -6.84 -6.15
C PRO A 19 1.74 -6.52 -5.93
N VAL A 20 1.37 -5.25 -6.04
CA VAL A 20 -0.03 -4.82 -6.04
C VAL A 20 -0.58 -5.12 -7.42
N ALA A 21 -1.59 -6.00 -7.49
CA ALA A 21 -2.26 -6.38 -8.72
C ALA A 21 -2.84 -5.14 -9.43
N ASP A 22 -2.37 -4.90 -10.65
CA ASP A 22 -2.85 -3.88 -11.56
C ASP A 22 -4.18 -4.35 -12.18
N SER A 23 -5.29 -3.85 -11.64
CA SER A 23 -6.62 -3.96 -12.23
C SER A 23 -7.41 -2.76 -11.71
N SER A 24 -7.10 -1.57 -12.20
CA SER A 24 -7.85 -0.36 -11.87
C SER A 24 -9.00 -0.19 -12.86
N GLU A 25 -10.24 -0.37 -12.40
CA GLU A 25 -11.43 0.10 -13.12
C GLU A 25 -11.49 1.65 -13.04
N PRO A 26 -12.15 2.34 -13.98
CA PRO A 26 -12.28 3.79 -13.92
C PRO A 26 -13.04 4.21 -12.64
N GLY A 27 -12.33 4.80 -11.68
CA GLY A 27 -12.83 5.15 -10.34
C GLY A 27 -12.03 4.55 -9.18
N ASP A 28 -11.08 3.64 -9.44
CA ASP A 28 -10.15 3.13 -8.44
C ASP A 28 -9.03 4.14 -8.17
N VAL A 29 -9.12 4.82 -7.03
CA VAL A 29 -7.99 5.62 -6.51
C VAL A 29 -6.88 4.65 -6.09
N ARG A 30 -5.70 4.78 -6.69
CA ARG A 30 -4.53 3.99 -6.29
C ARG A 30 -4.01 4.50 -4.94
N ILE A 31 -3.77 3.59 -3.99
CA ILE A 31 -3.19 3.93 -2.69
C ILE A 31 -1.90 3.15 -2.47
N ASP A 32 -0.84 3.91 -2.20
CA ASP A 32 0.49 3.40 -1.89
C ASP A 32 1.06 4.05 -0.63
N ILE A 33 1.99 3.34 0.02
CA ILE A 33 2.80 3.89 1.11
C ILE A 33 4.26 3.75 0.69
N GLU A 34 5.01 4.85 0.77
CA GLU A 34 6.44 4.85 0.48
C GLU A 34 7.25 5.12 1.75
N LEU A 35 8.18 4.21 2.06
CA LEU A 35 9.05 4.29 3.22
C LEU A 35 10.28 5.15 2.98
N ARG A 36 10.43 6.23 3.76
CA ARG A 36 11.57 7.17 3.69
C ARG A 36 12.38 7.16 4.99
N ASP A 37 13.67 7.48 4.89
CA ASP A 37 14.63 7.57 6.01
C ASP A 37 14.57 8.91 6.77
N GLY A 38 13.36 9.48 6.85
CA GLY A 38 13.09 10.80 7.41
C GLY A 38 12.16 11.60 6.52
N LEU A 39 11.33 12.44 7.14
CA LEU A 39 10.42 13.35 6.45
C LEU A 39 10.66 14.81 6.89
N PRO A 40 10.33 15.79 6.03
CA PRO A 40 10.39 17.21 6.36
C PRO A 40 9.69 17.54 7.66
N GLY A 41 10.31 18.41 8.47
CA GLY A 41 9.76 18.85 9.75
C GLY A 41 9.64 17.74 10.80
N GLY A 42 10.32 16.61 10.62
CA GLY A 42 10.30 15.51 11.58
C GLY A 42 8.95 14.78 11.64
N ARG A 43 8.09 14.90 10.62
CA ARG A 43 6.80 14.22 10.56
C ARG A 43 6.96 12.70 10.47
N ALA A 44 5.92 11.97 10.88
CA ALA A 44 5.84 10.52 10.71
C ALA A 44 5.18 10.14 9.37
N PHE A 45 4.23 10.97 8.90
CA PHE A 45 3.52 10.77 7.63
C PHE A 45 3.33 12.09 6.87
N ILE A 46 3.32 12.01 5.55
CA ILE A 46 2.88 13.06 4.62
C ILE A 46 2.04 12.41 3.53
N ALA A 47 0.79 12.82 3.37
CA ALA A 47 -0.01 12.44 2.21
C ALA A 47 0.39 13.30 1.01
N VAL A 48 0.76 12.65 -0.09
CA VAL A 48 0.97 13.25 -1.40
C VAL A 48 -0.12 12.70 -2.30
N GLU A 49 -1.14 13.51 -2.49
CA GLU A 49 -2.26 13.16 -3.33
C GLU A 49 -1.91 13.56 -4.79
N GLN A 50 -2.39 12.82 -5.79
CA GLN A 50 -2.34 13.14 -7.22
C GLN A 50 -3.66 12.71 -7.90
N GLU A 51 -3.92 13.13 -9.13
CA GLU A 51 -5.11 12.68 -9.86
C GLU A 51 -5.11 11.14 -9.99
N GLY A 52 -6.16 10.49 -9.48
CA GLY A 52 -6.28 9.02 -9.48
C GLY A 52 -5.37 8.27 -8.52
N ALA A 53 -4.56 8.96 -7.69
CA ALA A 53 -3.63 8.31 -6.77
C ALA A 53 -3.43 9.07 -5.45
N VAL A 54 -3.14 8.34 -4.38
CA VAL A 54 -2.68 8.88 -3.10
C VAL A 54 -1.49 8.08 -2.63
N THR A 55 -0.36 8.75 -2.42
CA THR A 55 0.86 8.15 -1.88
C THR A 55 1.15 8.74 -0.50
N TRP A 56 1.19 7.89 0.53
CA TRP A 56 1.60 8.30 1.87
C TRP A 56 3.10 8.08 2.04
N LEU A 57 3.86 9.15 2.21
CA LEU A 57 5.26 9.06 2.61
C LEU A 57 5.31 8.80 4.11
N ALA A 58 5.99 7.72 4.52
CA ALA A 58 6.10 7.29 5.91
C ALA A 58 7.57 7.26 6.36
N ASP A 59 7.86 7.82 7.53
CA ASP A 59 9.18 7.77 8.14
C ASP A 59 9.40 6.38 8.77
N ARG A 60 10.26 5.56 8.16
CA ARG A 60 10.53 4.18 8.60
C ARG A 60 11.12 4.09 10.01
N ARG A 61 11.66 5.19 10.54
CA ARG A 61 12.25 5.25 11.89
C ARG A 61 11.20 5.52 12.96
N LYS A 62 10.03 6.01 12.57
CA LYS A 62 8.94 6.40 13.47
C LYS A 62 7.72 5.50 13.34
N VAL A 63 7.56 4.86 12.19
CA VAL A 63 6.41 4.03 11.89
C VAL A 63 6.86 2.56 11.80
N PRO A 64 6.41 1.70 12.73
CA PRO A 64 6.67 0.27 12.64
C PRO A 64 6.07 -0.33 11.37
N ALA A 65 6.75 -1.31 10.77
CA ALA A 65 6.29 -1.96 9.54
C ALA A 65 4.88 -2.59 9.68
N GLN A 66 4.54 -3.09 10.87
CA GLN A 66 3.20 -3.61 11.15
C GLN A 66 2.11 -2.55 10.98
N VAL A 67 2.35 -1.34 11.52
CA VAL A 67 1.42 -0.21 11.41
C VAL A 67 1.20 0.19 9.94
N ILE A 68 2.22 0.05 9.09
CA ILE A 68 2.12 0.33 7.66
C ILE A 68 1.20 -0.65 6.95
N GLY A 69 1.34 -1.95 7.26
CA GLY A 69 0.47 -2.98 6.69
C GLY A 69 -0.99 -2.79 7.08
N ASP A 70 -1.24 -2.50 8.35
CA ASP A 70 -2.58 -2.27 8.88
C ASP A 70 -3.19 -1.01 8.26
N LEU A 71 -2.44 0.09 8.21
CA LEU A 71 -2.88 1.36 7.61
C LEU A 71 -3.21 1.20 6.12
N LEU A 72 -2.37 0.52 5.35
CA LEU A 72 -2.62 0.28 3.92
C LEU A 72 -3.91 -0.53 3.70
N THR A 73 -4.16 -1.51 4.58
CA THR A 73 -5.37 -2.33 4.53
C THR A 73 -6.62 -1.51 4.80
N GLU A 74 -6.60 -0.68 5.86
CA GLU A 74 -7.72 0.19 6.20
C GLU A 74 -8.01 1.21 5.10
N MET A 75 -6.98 1.87 4.55
CA MET A 75 -7.14 2.88 3.50
C MET A 75 -7.73 2.29 2.22
N ARG A 76 -7.26 1.11 1.80
CA ARG A 76 -7.85 0.39 0.66
C ARG A 76 -9.30 0.03 0.92
N GLY A 77 -9.65 -0.33 2.16
CA GLY A 77 -11.03 -0.54 2.59
C GLY A 77 -11.90 0.72 2.45
N MET A 78 -11.37 1.89 2.82
CA MET A 78 -12.09 3.17 2.71
C MET A 78 -12.36 3.57 1.26
N VAL A 79 -11.37 3.42 0.37
CA VAL A 79 -11.55 3.71 -1.07
C VAL A 79 -12.56 2.76 -1.69
N ARG A 80 -12.47 1.44 -1.44
CA ARG A 80 -13.44 0.46 -1.94
C ARG A 80 -14.87 0.74 -1.49
N LYS A 81 -15.04 1.25 -0.27
CA LYS A 81 -16.35 1.63 0.27
C LYS A 81 -16.83 3.01 -0.21
N LYS A 82 -16.09 3.66 -1.12
CA LYS A 82 -16.33 5.04 -1.58
C LYS A 82 -16.42 6.06 -0.44
N GLY A 83 -15.78 5.75 0.70
CA GLY A 83 -15.70 6.64 1.85
C GLY A 83 -14.61 7.70 1.71
N TRP A 84 -13.74 7.56 0.72
CA TRP A 84 -12.71 8.53 0.39
C TRP A 84 -13.20 9.47 -0.72
N VAL A 85 -13.20 10.77 -0.44
CA VAL A 85 -13.48 11.83 -1.42
C VAL A 85 -12.20 12.62 -1.63
N GLN A 86 -11.62 12.56 -2.83
CA GLN A 86 -10.49 13.42 -3.20
C GLN A 86 -11.01 14.82 -3.51
N ASN A 87 -10.56 15.83 -2.76
CA ASN A 87 -10.97 17.22 -2.96
C ASN A 87 -9.87 17.99 -3.72
N TRP A 88 -9.89 17.90 -5.06
CA TRP A 88 -8.94 18.61 -5.90
C TRP A 88 -9.47 19.97 -6.40
N PRO A 89 -8.71 21.08 -6.25
CA PRO A 89 -8.93 22.27 -7.05
C PRO A 89 -8.42 21.98 -8.47
N GLY A 90 -9.31 21.60 -9.38
CA GLY A 90 -8.97 21.24 -10.76
C GLY A 90 -9.81 20.11 -11.36
N ALA A 91 -10.60 19.40 -10.55
CA ALA A 91 -11.69 18.59 -11.06
C ALA A 91 -12.80 19.54 -11.53
N SER A 92 -12.78 19.93 -12.80
CA SER A 92 -13.84 20.66 -13.50
C SER A 92 -14.18 19.96 -14.79
#